data_AF-A0A3N7HTC0-F1
#
_entry.id   AF-A0A3N7HTC0-F1
#
_cell.length_a   1.000
_cell.length_b   1.000
_cell.length_c   1.000
_cell.angle_alpha   90.00
_cell.angle_beta   90.00
_cell.angle_gamma   90.00
#
_symmetry.space_group_name_H-M   'P 1'
#
loop_
_entity.id
_entity.type
_entity.pdbx_description
1 polymer ?
#
loop_
_entity_poly.entity_id
_entity_poly.type
_entity_poly.pdbx_seq_one_letter_code
_entity_poly.pdbx_strand_id
1 'polypeptide(L)'
;MSQADMAVLFGTTTQNITIRIKTLYAAGVLDPNDTRRRILQSCMEGRREVRRHVYIYNLQVIVAIGRGIRGRLGEVFRRCCHDVNDGADL
;
A
#
# COMPACT_ATOMS: atom_id res chain seq x y z
N MET A 1 -2.92 -3.14 5.12
CA MET A 1 -2.59 -3.96 3.94
C MET A 1 -1.12 -4.34 3.93
N SER A 2 -0.73 -5.55 3.50
CA SER A 2 0.69 -5.92 3.35
C SER A 2 1.27 -5.42 2.02
N GLN A 3 2.60 -5.44 1.86
CA GLN A 3 3.24 -5.09 0.57
C GLN A 3 2.91 -6.09 -0.54
N ALA A 4 2.71 -7.36 -0.19
CA ALA A 4 2.32 -8.40 -1.14
C ALA A 4 0.90 -8.15 -1.67
N ASP A 5 -0.03 -7.80 -0.78
CA ASP A 5 -1.40 -7.43 -1.19
C ASP A 5 -1.40 -6.18 -2.09
N MET A 6 -0.57 -5.18 -1.75
CA MET A 6 -0.37 -4.00 -2.61
C MET A 6 0.19 -4.35 -3.98
N ALA A 7 1.14 -5.30 -4.05
CA ALA A 7 1.72 -5.77 -5.30
C ALA A 7 0.64 -6.39 -6.21
N VAL A 8 -0.22 -7.24 -5.64
CA VAL A 8 -1.36 -7.84 -6.35
C VAL A 8 -2.37 -6.77 -6.79
N LEU A 9 -2.79 -5.89 -5.87
CA LEU A 9 -3.78 -4.84 -6.15
C LEU A 9 -3.35 -3.93 -7.30
N PHE A 10 -2.07 -3.57 -7.36
CA PHE A 10 -1.54 -2.65 -8.35
C PHE A 10 -0.89 -3.34 -9.56
N GLY A 11 -0.96 -4.68 -9.65
CA GLY A 11 -0.35 -5.43 -10.73
C GLY A 11 1.15 -5.19 -10.87
N THR A 12 1.86 -5.06 -9.74
CA THR A 12 3.30 -4.76 -9.71
C THR A 12 4.05 -5.70 -8.78
N THR A 13 5.36 -5.57 -8.68
CA THR A 13 6.17 -6.42 -7.79
C THR A 13 6.27 -5.82 -6.39
N THR A 14 6.43 -6.68 -5.37
CA THR A 14 6.67 -6.24 -3.98
C THR A 14 7.91 -5.34 -3.86
N GLN A 15 8.92 -5.55 -4.71
CA GLN A 15 10.10 -4.69 -4.80
C GLN A 15 9.74 -3.26 -5.26
N ASN A 16 8.87 -3.11 -6.26
CA ASN A 16 8.39 -1.79 -6.69
C ASN A 16 7.60 -1.07 -5.60
N ILE A 17 6.78 -1.80 -4.84
CA ILE A 17 6.08 -1.26 -3.67
C ILE A 17 7.09 -0.74 -2.64
N THR A 18 8.13 -1.53 -2.34
CA THR A 18 9.19 -1.14 -1.40
C THR A 18 9.92 0.12 -1.85
N ILE A 19 10.31 0.21 -3.12
CA ILE A 19 11.01 1.37 -3.67
C ILE A 19 10.13 2.61 -3.55
N ARG A 20 8.85 2.54 -3.92
CA ARG A 20 7.92 3.67 -3.82
C ARG A 20 7.73 4.15 -2.38
N ILE A 21 7.57 3.23 -1.44
CA ILE A 21 7.44 3.58 -0.02
C ILE A 21 8.69 4.35 0.44
N LYS A 22 9.89 3.88 0.08
CA LYS A 22 11.15 4.59 0.38
C LYS A 22 11.19 5.98 -0.25
N THR A 23 10.74 6.13 -1.49
CA THR A 23 10.67 7.44 -2.16
C THR A 23 9.70 8.38 -1.47
N LEU A 24 8.52 7.91 -1.04
CA LEU A 24 7.53 8.71 -0.32
C LEU A 24 8.05 9.18 1.04
N TYR A 25 8.80 8.33 1.75
CA TYR A 25 9.48 8.72 2.98
C TYR A 25 10.60 9.73 2.73
N ALA A 26 11.42 9.52 1.70
CA ALA A 26 12.48 10.46 1.33
C ALA A 26 11.94 11.83 0.90
N ALA A 27 10.75 11.86 0.29
CA ALA A 27 10.06 13.09 -0.10
C ALA A 27 9.30 13.76 1.06
N GLY A 28 9.27 13.17 2.25
CA GLY A 28 8.54 13.70 3.41
C GLY A 28 7.01 13.69 3.27
N VAL A 29 6.46 12.99 2.27
CA VAL A 29 5.01 12.87 2.04
C VAL A 29 4.36 11.97 3.09
N LEU A 30 5.12 11.00 3.60
CA LEU A 30 4.67 10.01 4.57
C LEU A 30 5.65 9.93 5.74
N ASP A 31 5.14 9.75 6.95
CA ASP A 31 5.97 9.50 8.13
C ASP A 31 6.08 8.00 8.42
N PRO A 32 7.28 7.40 8.49
CA PRO A 32 7.47 5.97 8.74
C PRO A 32 7.02 5.49 10.13
N ASN A 33 6.75 6.38 11.08
CA ASN A 33 6.24 6.05 12.41
C ASN A 33 4.71 5.95 12.45
N ASP A 34 4.00 6.71 11.60
CA ASP A 34 2.53 6.74 11.56
C ASP A 34 1.95 5.79 10.47
N THR A 35 2.75 5.47 9.46
CA THR A 35 2.23 4.81 8.25
C THR A 35 2.29 3.30 8.24
N ARG A 36 3.08 2.69 9.13
CA ARG A 36 3.23 1.23 9.21
C ARG A 36 3.06 0.74 10.64
N ARG A 37 2.26 -0.31 10.80
CA ARG A 37 2.16 -1.07 12.05
C ARG A 37 2.83 -2.41 11.86
N ARG A 38 3.75 -2.78 12.76
CA ARG A 38 4.34 -4.11 12.78
C ARG A 38 3.37 -5.05 13.49
N ILE A 39 2.92 -6.08 12.79
CA ILE A 39 2.06 -7.12 13.35
C ILE A 39 2.83 -8.44 13.35
N LEU A 40 2.66 -9.20 14.43
CA LEU A 40 3.15 -10.57 14.53
C LEU A 40 2.12 -11.48 13.88
N GLN A 41 2.45 -12.07 12.73
CA GLN A 41 1.61 -13.08 12.12
C GLN A 41 2.16 -14.45 12.54
N SER A 42 1.40 -15.17 13.35
CA SER A 42 1.65 -16.57 13.68
C SER A 42 0.87 -17.45 12.71
N CYS A 43 1.58 -18.13 11.81
CA CYS A 43 1.01 -19.19 10.99
C CYS A 43 1.52 -20.53 11.51
N MET A 44 0.61 -21.49 11.69
CA MET A 44 0.95 -22.87 11.97
C MET A 44 1.28 -23.57 10.66
N GLU A 45 2.56 -23.83 10.39
CA GLU A 45 2.98 -24.60 9.22
C GLU A 45 3.19 -26.06 9.68
N GLY A 46 2.12 -26.85 9.59
CA GLY A 46 2.08 -28.23 10.08
C GLY A 46 2.14 -28.31 11.62
N ARG A 47 3.33 -28.59 12.17
CA ARG A 47 3.59 -28.72 13.62
C ARG A 47 4.46 -27.59 14.20
N ARG A 48 4.94 -26.65 13.37
CA ARG A 48 5.80 -25.54 13.82
C ARG A 48 5.02 -24.23 13.77
N GLU A 49 5.02 -23.49 14.88
CA GLU A 49 4.52 -22.13 14.94
C GLU A 49 5.56 -21.20 14.31
N VAL A 50 5.28 -20.71 13.09
CA VAL A 50 6.16 -19.78 12.39
C VAL A 50 5.64 -18.36 12.64
N ARG A 51 6.40 -17.62 13.44
CA ARG A 51 6.16 -16.20 13.70
C ARG A 51 6.90 -15.35 12.67
N ARG A 52 6.17 -14.72 11.76
CA ARG A 52 6.75 -13.73 10.83
C ARG A 52 6.30 -12.33 11.22
N HIS A 53 7.24 -11.40 11.20
CA HIS A 53 6.91 -9.99 11.36
C HIS A 53 6.50 -9.42 10.02
N VAL A 54 5.24 -9.02 9.91
CA VAL A 54 4.70 -8.40 8.71
C VAL A 54 4.37 -6.95 9.01
N TYR A 55 4.78 -6.06 8.10
CA TYR A 55 4.38 -4.66 8.15
C TYR A 55 3.05 -4.48 7.46
N ILE A 56 2.09 -3.93 8.20
CA ILE A 56 0.78 -3.55 7.71
C ILE A 56 0.75 -2.04 7.55
N TYR A 57 0.49 -1.61 6.32
CA TYR A 57 0.41 -0.21 5.96
C TYR A 57 -1.03 0.30 6.01
N ASN A 58 -1.18 1.57 6.40
CA ASN A 58 -2.46 2.27 6.50
C ASN A 58 -2.99 2.70 5.12
N LEU A 59 -4.20 3.24 5.07
CA LEU A 59 -4.84 3.69 3.83
C LEU A 59 -4.06 4.82 3.14
N GLN A 60 -3.45 5.72 3.91
CA GLN A 60 -2.65 6.84 3.38
C GLN A 60 -1.51 6.36 2.48
N VAL A 61 -0.81 5.30 2.88
CA VAL A 61 0.25 4.68 2.07
C VAL A 61 -0.30 4.13 0.76
N ILE A 62 -1.45 3.45 0.81
CA ILE A 62 -2.07 2.83 -0.35
C ILE A 62 -2.47 3.90 -1.36
N VAL A 63 -3.08 4.99 -0.89
CA VAL A 63 -3.50 6.12 -1.73
C VAL A 63 -2.29 6.84 -2.33
N ALA A 64 -1.25 7.11 -1.53
CA ALA A 64 -0.03 7.77 -1.99
C ALA A 64 0.69 6.94 -3.07
N ILE A 65 0.78 5.62 -2.87
CA ILE A 65 1.32 4.69 -3.87
C ILE A 65 0.45 4.71 -5.12
N GLY A 66 -0.87 4.59 -4.99
CA GLY A 66 -1.84 4.58 -6.08
C GLY A 66 -1.74 5.80 -7.00
N ARG A 67 -1.58 6.99 -6.42
CA ARG A 67 -1.35 8.24 -7.17
C ARG A 67 -0.06 8.25 -7.97
N GLY A 68 0.99 7.58 -7.46
CA GLY A 68 2.30 7.46 -8.12
C GLY A 68 2.40 6.31 -9.12
N ILE A 69 1.32 5.56 -9.37
CA ILE A 69 1.33 4.44 -10.31
C ILE A 69 1.16 4.91 -11.75
N ARG A 70 2.15 4.60 -12.58
CA ARG A 70 2.08 4.74 -14.03
C ARG A 70 1.48 3.47 -14.63
N GLY A 71 0.56 3.61 -15.58
CA GLY A 71 -0.13 2.52 -16.26
C GLY A 71 -1.65 2.58 -16.10
N ARG A 72 -2.36 1.70 -16.82
CA ARG A 72 -3.83 1.68 -16.91
C ARG A 72 -4.53 1.63 -15.55
N LEU A 73 -4.01 0.84 -14.61
CA LEU A 73 -4.55 0.77 -13.25
C LEU A 73 -4.41 2.09 -12.48
N GLY A 74 -3.29 2.81 -12.63
CA GLY A 74 -3.08 4.11 -12.01
C GLY A 74 -3.90 5.23 -12.66
N GLU A 75 -4.24 5.10 -13.94
CA GLU A 75 -5.18 5.99 -14.63
C GLU A 75 -6.62 5.77 -14.14
N VAL A 76 -7.06 4.51 -14.04
CA VAL A 76 -8.38 4.16 -13.47
C VAL A 76 -8.49 4.62 -12.03
N PHE A 77 -7.45 4.42 -11.21
CA PHE A 77 -7.44 4.87 -9.83
C PHE A 77 -7.56 6.40 -9.71
N ARG A 78 -6.82 7.16 -10.54
CA ARG A 78 -6.93 8.63 -10.57
C ARG A 78 -8.30 9.12 -11.04
N ARG A 79 -8.88 8.49 -12.07
CA ARG A 79 -10.23 8.81 -12.54
C ARG A 79 -11.27 8.54 -11.45
N CYS A 80 -11.19 7.40 -10.77
CA CYS A 80 -12.10 7.05 -9.68
C CYS A 80 -12.02 8.05 -8.51
N CYS A 81 -10.82 8.45 -8.07
CA CYS A 81 -10.69 9.46 -7.02
C CYS A 81 -11.20 10.85 -7.44
N HIS A 82 -11.21 11.17 -8.74
CA HIS A 82 -11.76 12.43 -9.23
C HIS A 82 -13.30 12.38 -9.24
N ASP A 83 -13.87 11.32 -9.83
CA ASP A 83 -15.33 11.12 -9.92
C ASP A 83 -16.02 11.06 -8.55
N VAL A 84 -15.36 10.48 -7.53
CA VAL A 84 -15.91 10.43 -6.16
C VAL A 84 -16.13 11.83 -5.55
N ASN A 85 -15.44 12.86 -6.06
CA ASN A 85 -15.59 14.23 -5.56
C ASN A 85 -16.70 15.03 -6.27
N ASP A 86 -17.20 14.56 -7.42
CA ASP A 86 -18.26 15.21 -8.20
C ASP A 86 -19.69 14.73 -7.80
N GLY A 87 -19.80 13.78 -6.88
CA GLY A 87 -21.07 13.28 -6.35
C GLY A 87 -21.54 13.94 -5.04
N ALA A 88 -20.86 15.00 -4.57
CA ALA A 88 -21.15 15.66 -3.29
C ALA A 88 -21.73 17.08 -3.43
N ASP A 89 -22.15 17.50 -4.63
CA ASP A 89 -22.73 18.83 -4.90
C ASP A 89 -24.16 18.76 -5.49
N LEU A 90 -25.01 17.87 -4.96
CA LEU A 90 -26.46 17.85 -5.24
C LEU A 90 -27.26 17.82 -3.94
#